data_AF-B1G481-F1
#
_entry.id   AF-B1G481-F1
#
_cell.length_a   1.000
_cell.length_b   1.000
_cell.length_c   1.000
_cell.angle_alpha   90.00
_cell.angle_beta   90.00
_cell.angle_gamma   90.00
#
_symmetry.space_group_name_H-M   'P 1'
#
loop_
_entity.id
_entity.type
_entity.pdbx_description
1 polymer ?
#
loop_
_entity_poly.entity_id
_entity_poly.type
_entity_poly.pdbx_seq_one_letter_code
_entity_poly.pdbx_strand_id
1 'polypeptide(L)'
;MNQPTICITVPILSLESTVWFSVYGFGWGYRAFELSRHTVCESLGARDMSEQQILLAFQLGKRQILDAVLQQASLCYHGERILLSLDAKSQRMRTDAPKMPKAGAKEEAAHMENWLANNSTIALQIN
;
A
#
# COMPACT_ATOMS: atom_id res chain seq x y z
N MET A 1 3.55 23.40 5.62
CA MET A 1 4.31 22.51 4.72
C MET A 1 3.48 22.33 3.46
N ASN A 2 4.05 22.61 2.28
CA ASN A 2 3.34 22.50 1.00
C ASN A 2 3.17 21.02 0.68
N GLN A 3 1.94 20.50 0.81
CA GLN A 3 1.62 19.16 0.32
C GLN A 3 1.89 19.16 -1.19
N PRO A 4 2.66 18.19 -1.73
CA PRO A 4 2.98 18.18 -3.16
C PRO A 4 1.68 18.17 -3.96
N THR A 5 1.52 19.15 -4.84
CA THR A 5 0.37 19.21 -5.73
C THR A 5 0.52 18.12 -6.78
N ILE A 6 -0.03 16.95 -6.48
CA ILE A 6 -0.06 15.79 -7.36
C ILE A 6 -1.42 15.70 -8.06
N CYS A 7 -1.38 15.48 -9.37
CA CYS A 7 -2.53 15.29 -10.23
C CYS A 7 -2.74 13.79 -10.49
N ILE A 8 -4.00 13.38 -10.59
CA ILE A 8 -4.39 12.01 -10.92
C ILE A 8 -5.02 11.99 -12.32
N THR A 9 -4.64 11.01 -13.15
CA THR A 9 -5.26 10.82 -14.45
C THR A 9 -6.67 10.23 -14.31
N VAL A 10 -7.44 10.26 -15.40
CA VAL A 10 -8.68 9.50 -15.49
C VAL A 10 -8.35 8.01 -15.38
N PRO A 11 -9.12 7.23 -14.60
CA PRO A 11 -8.93 5.79 -14.51
C PRO A 11 -9.30 5.09 -15.81
N ILE A 12 -8.52 4.06 -16.16
CA ILE A 12 -8.76 3.15 -17.27
C ILE A 12 -9.15 1.79 -16.68
N LEU A 13 -10.28 1.25 -17.12
CA LEU A 13 -10.71 -0.08 -16.70
C LEU A 13 -10.07 -1.13 -17.61
N SER A 14 -9.33 -2.06 -17.01
CA SER A 14 -8.76 -3.21 -17.71
C SER A 14 -9.73 -4.40 -17.70
N LEU A 15 -9.52 -5.33 -18.63
CA LEU A 15 -10.25 -6.60 -18.74
C LEU A 15 -10.05 -7.50 -17.50
N GLU A 16 -8.88 -7.40 -16.86
CA GLU A 16 -8.50 -8.21 -15.68
C GLU A 16 -9.11 -7.70 -14.37
N SER A 17 -10.27 -7.03 -14.41
CA SER A 17 -10.93 -6.46 -13.23
C SER A 17 -10.03 -5.52 -12.39
N THR A 18 -9.14 -4.79 -13.06
CA THR A 18 -8.27 -3.77 -12.47
C THR A 18 -8.58 -2.38 -13.01
N VAL A 19 -8.33 -1.38 -12.18
CA VAL A 19 -8.43 0.04 -12.47
C VAL A 19 -7.03 0.60 -12.53
N TRP A 20 -6.62 1.07 -13.70
CA TRP A 20 -5.32 1.66 -13.93
C TRP A 20 -5.42 3.17 -13.92
N PHE A 21 -4.44 3.83 -13.32
CA PHE A 21 -4.32 5.27 -13.37
C PHE A 21 -2.86 5.66 -13.16
N SER A 22 -2.56 6.93 -13.34
CA SER A 22 -1.25 7.47 -13.08
C SER A 22 -1.36 8.74 -12.27
N VAL A 23 -0.34 9.00 -11.49
CA VAL A 23 -0.21 10.20 -10.67
C VAL A 23 1.05 10.91 -11.11
N TYR A 24 1.01 12.22 -11.13
CA TYR A 24 2.16 13.04 -11.50
C TYR A 24 2.15 14.37 -10.77
N GLY A 25 3.32 14.92 -10.49
CA GLY A 25 3.44 16.22 -9.85
C GLY A 25 4.86 16.74 -9.86
N PHE A 26 4.99 18.06 -9.81
CA PHE A 26 6.30 18.70 -9.73
C PHE A 26 7.00 18.30 -8.42
N GLY A 27 8.26 17.85 -8.53
CA GLY A 27 9.03 17.33 -7.39
C GLY A 27 8.61 15.94 -6.90
N TRP A 28 7.51 15.37 -7.42
CA TRP A 28 7.04 14.01 -7.10
C TRP A 28 7.33 13.02 -8.23
N GLY A 29 7.38 13.50 -9.47
CA GLY A 29 7.63 12.68 -10.66
C GLY A 29 6.34 12.11 -11.24
N TYR A 30 6.45 10.97 -11.93
CA TYR A 30 5.35 10.23 -12.54
C TYR A 30 5.36 8.79 -12.00
N ARG A 31 4.19 8.26 -11.63
CA ARG A 31 4.05 6.85 -11.24
C ARG A 31 2.74 6.27 -11.73
N ALA A 32 2.78 5.02 -12.20
CA ALA A 32 1.61 4.26 -12.61
C ALA A 32 1.11 3.35 -11.47
N PHE A 33 -0.21 3.30 -11.29
CA PHE A 33 -0.86 2.50 -10.25
C PHE A 33 -1.92 1.59 -10.84
N GLU A 34 -2.16 0.50 -10.13
CA GLU A 34 -3.31 -0.36 -10.33
C GLU A 34 -4.07 -0.56 -9.02
N LEU A 35 -5.39 -0.62 -9.13
CA LEU A 35 -6.31 -0.84 -8.02
C LEU A 35 -7.31 -1.92 -8.44
N SER A 36 -7.51 -2.94 -7.62
CA SER A 36 -8.50 -3.97 -7.96
C SER A 36 -9.92 -3.40 -7.89
N ARG A 37 -10.83 -3.83 -8.78
CA ARG A 37 -12.25 -3.44 -8.69
C ARG A 37 -12.87 -3.90 -7.36
N HIS A 38 -12.39 -5.01 -6.80
CA HIS A 38 -12.76 -5.47 -5.46
C HIS A 38 -12.46 -4.44 -4.38
N THR A 39 -11.22 -3.94 -4.36
CA THR A 39 -10.79 -2.90 -3.44
C THR A 39 -11.60 -1.61 -3.62
N VAL A 40 -11.99 -1.26 -4.85
CA VAL A 40 -12.88 -0.10 -5.10
C VAL A 40 -14.25 -0.32 -4.45
N CYS A 41 -14.86 -1.49 -4.59
CA CYS A 41 -16.13 -1.79 -3.95
C CYS A 41 -16.03 -1.76 -2.42
N GLU A 42 -15.05 -2.45 -1.85
CA GLU A 42 -14.90 -2.56 -0.40
C GLU A 42 -14.46 -1.26 0.27
N SER A 43 -13.51 -0.56 -0.33
CA SER A 43 -12.85 0.59 0.31
C SER A 43 -13.40 1.94 -0.13
N LEU A 44 -13.91 2.05 -1.36
CA LEU A 44 -14.46 3.30 -1.91
C LEU A 44 -16.00 3.28 -2.01
N GLY A 45 -16.64 2.15 -1.70
CA GLY A 45 -18.09 2.04 -1.61
C GLY A 45 -18.81 1.94 -2.96
N ALA A 46 -18.15 1.43 -4.01
CA ALA A 46 -18.87 1.06 -5.22
C ALA A 46 -19.89 -0.04 -4.90
N ARG A 47 -21.13 0.12 -5.39
CA ARG A 47 -22.23 -0.82 -5.13
C ARG A 47 -22.02 -2.17 -5.80
N ASP A 48 -21.40 -2.16 -6.98
CA ASP A 48 -21.13 -3.34 -7.80
C ASP A 48 -19.91 -3.10 -8.70
N MET A 49 -19.52 -4.15 -9.45
CA MET A 49 -18.36 -4.15 -10.34
C MET A 49 -18.63 -3.52 -11.72
N SER A 50 -19.79 -2.89 -11.92
CA SER A 50 -20.09 -2.21 -13.19
C SER A 50 -19.14 -1.04 -13.40
N GLU A 51 -18.79 -0.79 -14.66
CA GLU A 51 -17.83 0.25 -15.02
C GLU A 51 -18.25 1.63 -14.48
N GLN A 52 -19.54 1.94 -14.57
CA GLN A 52 -20.11 3.19 -14.11
C GLN A 52 -19.95 3.36 -12.59
N GLN A 53 -20.23 2.32 -11.79
CA GLN A 53 -20.08 2.36 -10.34
C GLN A 53 -18.62 2.46 -9.92
N ILE A 54 -17.72 1.72 -10.59
CA ILE A 54 -16.28 1.77 -10.31
C ILE A 54 -15.71 3.16 -10.62
N LEU A 55 -16.04 3.73 -11.79
CA LEU A 55 -15.59 5.06 -12.16
C LEU A 55 -16.12 6.12 -11.19
N LEU A 56 -17.40 6.03 -10.82
CA LEU A 56 -18.01 6.96 -9.86
C LEU A 56 -17.33 6.87 -8.48
N ALA A 57 -17.17 5.67 -7.94
CA ALA A 57 -16.49 5.47 -6.66
C ALA A 57 -15.03 5.94 -6.69
N PHE A 58 -14.33 5.75 -7.82
CA PHE A 58 -12.99 6.30 -8.01
C PHE A 58 -12.98 7.83 -7.94
N GLN A 59 -13.94 8.50 -8.59
CA GLN A 59 -14.02 9.97 -8.54
C GLN A 59 -14.34 10.48 -7.13
N LEU A 60 -15.28 9.84 -6.44
CA LEU A 60 -15.66 10.21 -5.07
C LEU A 60 -14.55 9.90 -4.06
N GLY A 61 -13.82 8.81 -4.26
CA GLY A 61 -12.74 8.31 -3.41
C GLY A 61 -11.37 8.94 -3.66
N LYS A 62 -11.25 9.94 -4.55
CA LYS A 62 -9.97 10.55 -4.95
C LYS A 62 -9.08 10.92 -3.79
N ARG A 63 -9.63 11.47 -2.71
CA ARG A 63 -8.84 11.88 -1.54
C ARG A 63 -8.17 10.68 -0.87
N GLN A 64 -8.91 9.60 -0.64
CA GLN A 64 -8.38 8.37 -0.04
C GLN A 64 -7.33 7.72 -0.96
N ILE A 65 -7.57 7.73 -2.27
CA ILE A 65 -6.58 7.26 -3.25
C ILE A 65 -5.30 8.09 -3.17
N LEU A 66 -5.41 9.42 -3.14
CA LEU A 66 -4.26 10.31 -3.03
C LEU A 66 -3.50 10.11 -1.73
N ASP A 67 -4.19 9.96 -0.60
CA ASP A 67 -3.56 9.67 0.69
C ASP A 67 -2.76 8.36 0.63
N ALA A 68 -3.34 7.30 0.05
CA ALA A 68 -2.65 6.03 -0.14
C ALA A 68 -1.46 6.12 -1.11
N VAL A 69 -1.58 6.89 -2.20
CA VAL A 69 -0.48 7.15 -3.15
C VAL A 69 0.67 7.91 -2.50
N LEU A 70 0.36 8.91 -1.66
CA LEU A 70 1.37 9.69 -0.95
C LEU A 70 2.17 8.83 0.03
N GLN A 71 1.58 7.76 0.59
CA GLN A 71 2.33 6.79 1.39
C GLN A 71 3.36 5.99 0.58
N GLN A 72 3.19 5.89 -0.74
CA GLN A 72 4.14 5.21 -1.64
C GLN A 72 5.26 6.13 -2.13
N ALA A 73 5.22 7.43 -1.77
CA ALA A 73 6.16 8.43 -2.30
C ALA A 73 7.62 8.15 -1.90
N SER A 74 7.85 7.52 -0.74
CA SER A 74 9.18 7.19 -0.23
C SER A 74 9.82 5.96 -0.88
N LEU A 75 9.04 5.14 -1.61
CA LEU A 75 9.55 3.94 -2.25
C LEU A 75 10.29 4.28 -3.55
N CYS A 76 11.39 3.57 -3.81
CA CYS A 76 12.05 3.59 -5.12
C CYS A 76 11.06 3.19 -6.21
N TYR A 77 11.14 3.84 -7.36
CA TYR A 77 10.27 3.59 -8.50
C TYR A 77 11.10 3.31 -9.74
N HIS A 78 10.85 2.16 -10.37
CA HIS A 78 11.61 1.70 -11.54
C HIS A 78 10.77 1.71 -12.83
N GLY A 79 9.60 2.36 -12.81
CA GLY A 79 8.71 2.49 -13.97
C GLY A 79 7.63 1.41 -14.07
N GLU A 80 7.57 0.50 -13.09
CA GLU A 80 6.53 -0.53 -12.98
C GLU A 80 5.15 0.05 -12.64
N ARG A 81 4.12 -0.81 -12.63
CA ARG A 81 2.82 -0.46 -12.02
C ARG A 81 2.83 -0.88 -10.56
N ILE A 82 2.43 0.05 -9.69
CA ILE A 82 2.35 -0.18 -8.26
C ILE A 82 0.93 -0.62 -7.91
N LEU A 83 0.79 -1.80 -7.30
CA LEU A 83 -0.48 -2.23 -6.72
C LEU A 83 -0.81 -1.35 -5.50
N LEU A 84 -1.90 -0.60 -5.59
CA LEU A 84 -2.36 0.28 -4.53
C LEU A 84 -3.35 -0.45 -3.62
N SER A 85 -3.06 -0.50 -2.32
CA SER A 85 -4.00 -0.92 -1.29
C SER A 85 -4.59 0.31 -0.60
N LEU A 86 -5.91 0.30 -0.37
CA LEU A 86 -6.65 1.38 0.29
C LEU A 86 -6.99 1.05 1.76
N ASP A 87 -6.45 -0.06 2.25
CA ASP A 87 -6.77 -0.66 3.53
C ASP A 87 -6.07 0.11 4.65
N ALA A 88 -6.80 0.96 5.36
CA ALA A 88 -6.28 1.66 6.54
C ALA A 88 -5.89 0.71 7.70
N LYS A 89 -6.36 -0.55 7.68
CA LYS A 89 -6.14 -1.53 8.76
C LYS A 89 -4.86 -2.36 8.61
N SER A 90 -4.39 -2.61 7.39
CA SER A 90 -3.18 -3.42 7.15
C SER A 90 -1.87 -2.65 7.43
N GLN A 91 -1.95 -1.33 7.60
CA GLN A 91 -0.77 -0.49 7.86
C GLN A 91 -0.34 -0.42 9.33
N ARG A 92 -1.18 -0.84 10.29
CA ARG A 92 -0.73 -0.96 11.70
C ARG A 92 0.24 -2.13 11.93
N MET A 93 0.27 -3.13 11.05
CA MET A 93 1.17 -4.28 11.22
C MET A 93 2.58 -4.08 10.65
N ARG A 94 2.86 -3.01 9.88
CA ARG A 94 4.20 -2.79 9.31
C ARG A 94 5.09 -1.80 10.06
N THR A 95 4.55 -1.04 11.02
CA THR A 95 5.35 -0.06 11.81
C THR A 95 5.42 -0.33 13.31
N ASP A 96 4.87 -1.44 13.80
CA ASP A 96 5.23 -1.92 15.14
C ASP A 96 6.53 -2.73 15.02
N ALA A 97 7.66 -2.03 14.94
CA ALA A 97 8.90 -2.61 15.44
C ALA A 97 8.60 -3.08 16.88
N PRO A 98 8.92 -4.35 17.25
CA PRO A 98 8.62 -4.83 18.58
C PRO A 98 9.29 -3.89 19.58
N LYS A 99 8.47 -3.17 20.34
CA LYS A 99 8.95 -2.29 21.41
C LYS A 99 9.61 -3.23 22.42
N MET A 100 10.94 -3.31 22.38
CA MET A 100 11.69 -4.14 23.32
C MET A 100 11.25 -3.74 24.74
N PRO A 101 10.73 -4.68 25.54
CA PRO A 101 10.54 -4.41 26.95
C PRO A 101 11.93 -4.14 27.53
N LYS A 102 12.11 -2.96 28.14
CA LYS A 102 13.28 -2.68 28.96
C LYS A 102 13.19 -3.58 30.20
N ALA A 103 13.79 -4.76 30.14
CA ALA A 103 13.89 -5.67 31.28
C ALA A 103 15.31 -6.26 31.35
N GLY A 104 15.80 -6.42 32.58
CA GLY A 104 17.21 -6.54 32.92
C GLY A 104 17.95 -7.76 32.39
N ALA A 105 19.27 -7.67 32.47
CA ALA A 105 20.30 -8.47 31.83
C ALA A 105 20.39 -9.98 32.21
N LYS A 106 19.28 -10.65 32.55
CA LYS A 106 19.27 -12.10 32.83
C LYS A 106 18.30 -12.93 31.96
N GLU A 107 17.42 -12.32 31.19
CA GLU A 107 16.51 -13.03 30.26
C GLU A 107 16.98 -13.01 28.79
N GLU A 108 18.13 -12.42 28.51
CA GLU A 108 18.63 -12.19 27.14
C GLU A 108 19.03 -13.48 26.40
N ALA A 109 19.61 -14.48 27.08
CA ALA A 109 20.15 -15.66 26.40
C ALA A 109 19.05 -16.61 25.89
N ALA A 110 18.05 -16.90 26.73
CA ALA A 110 16.96 -17.82 26.38
C ALA A 110 15.99 -17.22 25.34
N HIS A 111 15.79 -15.90 25.38
CA HIS A 111 14.91 -15.22 24.43
C HIS A 111 15.57 -15.03 23.05
N MET A 112 16.91 -14.92 23.00
CA MET A 112 17.65 -14.79 21.74
C MET A 112 17.73 -16.11 20.98
N GLU A 113 17.91 -17.25 21.66
CA GLU A 113 17.87 -18.57 21.01
C GLU A 113 16.48 -18.91 20.45
N ASN A 114 15.41 -18.57 21.17
CA ASN A 114 14.05 -18.84 20.72
C ASN A 114 13.64 -17.96 19.51
N TRP A 115 14.15 -16.74 19.42
CA TRP A 115 13.93 -15.86 18.26
C TRP A 115 14.73 -16.31 17.04
N LEU A 116 16.00 -16.69 17.23
CA LEU A 116 16.81 -17.25 16.15
C LEU A 116 16.19 -18.54 15.62
N ALA A 117 15.70 -19.44 16.48
CA ALA A 117 15.07 -20.70 16.06
C ALA A 117 13.82 -20.48 15.19
N ASN A 118 12.97 -19.51 15.54
CA ASN A 118 11.73 -19.26 14.80
C ASN A 118 11.92 -18.47 13.51
N ASN A 119 12.95 -17.62 13.41
CA ASN A 119 13.23 -16.84 12.20
C ASN A 119 14.23 -17.51 11.25
N SER A 120 14.91 -18.58 11.66
CA SER A 120 15.77 -19.39 10.79
C SER A 120 15.00 -20.12 9.69
N THR A 121 13.71 -20.40 9.89
CA THR A 121 12.86 -21.10 8.91
C THR A 121 12.48 -20.24 7.70
N ILE A 122 12.66 -18.92 7.76
CA ILE A 122 12.32 -18.01 6.64
C ILE A 122 13.50 -17.86 5.65
N ALA A 123 14.69 -18.39 5.96
CA ALA A 123 15.89 -18.22 5.15
C ALA A 123 16.19 -19.35 4.14
N LEU A 124 15.38 -20.41 4.05
CA LEU A 124 15.63 -21.54 3.13
C LEU A 124 14.65 -21.67 1.95
N GLN A 125 14.10 -20.53 1.48
CA GLN A 125 13.29 -20.53 0.25
C GLN A 125 13.69 -19.47 -0.78
N ILE A 126 14.95 -19.01 -0.73
CA ILE A 126 15.63 -18.41 -1.88
C ILE A 126 17.06 -18.99 -1.93
N ASN A 127 17.17 -20.05 -2.74
CA ASN A 127 18.37 -20.69 -3.28
C ASN A 127 19.29 -21.50 -2.34
#